data_AF-A0A426D8H2-F1
#
_entry.id   AF-A0A426D8H2-F1
#
_cell.length_a   1.000
_cell.length_b   1.000
_cell.length_c   1.000
_cell.angle_alpha   90.00
_cell.angle_beta   90.00
_cell.angle_gamma   90.00
#
_symmetry.space_group_name_H-M   'P 1'
#
loop_
_entity.id
_entity.type
_entity.pdbx_description
1 polymer ?
#
loop_
_entity_poly.entity_id
_entity_poly.type
_entity_poly.pdbx_seq_one_letter_code
_entity_poly.pdbx_strand_id
1 'polypeptide(L)'
;MTKAFPKGFLWGGATAANQIEGAWNVDGKGPSTADMVTGGTFERPRRFTAELQSDTYYPSHQASDFYHHWREDLKLLHEMGYNTYRMSIAWSRIYPHGDDEAPNQAGLDFYRKIFEQCQAYGIEPIVTISHYETPYYLTKKYHGWLDRRVIDFYLRYCKTLFLNYKDLVHYWLTFNEINILIMMNGGYVGAGLPLEDGSPLFNSRVTDAQRQNCFQALHHQFLASAEAVQLAHRINADNWVGCMIAGSQSYPLTPNPADVLVNQRAMEMNNWFCGDVQVRGAYPYFAKRYFEDHHIRLHTERGDLATLKAGKVDFYSFSYYSSNTRTADPTEAESAGNMTVGAKNPYLKYSEWGWSTDPTGLRIYLNEVYGRYGIPVMVVENGLGARDEVTVDGRINDDYRIAYLKEHIEAIHAAIDDGVDLIGYTPWGCIDLVSAGTGQMAKRYGFVYVDRNDQQRGNFRRLPKKSFYWYRQVIQSNGADLSSTNINTTL
;
A
#
# COMPACT_ATOMS: atom_id res chain seq x y z
N MET A 1 -25.88 13.75 -8.24
CA MET A 1 -24.72 14.42 -8.88
C MET A 1 -24.71 14.02 -10.34
N THR A 2 -24.30 14.91 -11.26
CA THR A 2 -24.57 14.75 -12.71
C THR A 2 -23.32 14.84 -13.61
N LYS A 3 -22.10 14.87 -13.05
CA LYS A 3 -20.87 14.85 -13.86
C LYS A 3 -20.16 13.51 -13.70
N ALA A 4 -19.75 12.95 -14.83
CA ALA A 4 -18.87 11.80 -14.88
C ALA A 4 -17.42 12.25 -14.62
N PHE A 5 -16.60 11.31 -14.17
CA PHE A 5 -15.16 11.49 -14.02
C PHE A 5 -14.48 11.76 -15.36
N PRO A 6 -13.22 12.25 -15.37
CA PRO A 6 -12.46 12.45 -16.60
C PRO A 6 -12.47 11.19 -17.49
N LYS A 7 -12.50 11.38 -18.81
CA LYS A 7 -12.42 10.26 -19.75
C LYS A 7 -11.06 9.57 -19.58
N GLY A 8 -11.08 8.25 -19.46
CA GLY A 8 -9.85 7.46 -19.24
C GLY A 8 -9.42 7.37 -17.78
N PHE A 9 -10.24 7.83 -16.83
CA PHE A 9 -9.98 7.63 -15.40
C PHE A 9 -9.80 6.14 -15.09
N LEU A 10 -8.73 5.82 -14.36
CA LEU A 10 -8.34 4.46 -14.05
C LEU A 10 -9.14 3.94 -12.85
N TRP A 11 -10.22 3.22 -13.14
CA TRP A 11 -11.05 2.52 -12.17
C TRP A 11 -10.59 1.08 -12.01
N GLY A 12 -10.22 0.73 -10.78
CA GLY A 12 -9.78 -0.63 -10.50
C GLY A 12 -9.93 -1.00 -9.05
N GLY A 13 -9.00 -1.83 -8.57
CA GLY A 13 -8.85 -2.29 -7.20
C GLY A 13 -7.39 -2.66 -6.96
N ALA A 14 -7.00 -2.81 -5.70
CA ALA A 14 -5.61 -3.03 -5.30
C ALA A 14 -5.45 -4.23 -4.37
N THR A 15 -4.37 -4.99 -4.56
CA THR A 15 -3.93 -6.08 -3.68
C THR A 15 -2.40 -6.07 -3.54
N ALA A 16 -1.89 -6.93 -2.65
CA ALA A 16 -0.46 -7.21 -2.52
C ALA A 16 -0.22 -8.72 -2.48
N ALA A 17 0.88 -9.17 -3.11
CA ALA A 17 1.18 -10.57 -3.32
C ALA A 17 1.23 -11.37 -2.01
N ASN A 18 2.00 -10.90 -1.02
CA ASN A 18 2.07 -11.49 0.31
C ASN A 18 0.74 -11.58 1.09
N GLN A 19 -0.29 -10.84 0.67
CA GLN A 19 -1.60 -10.79 1.34
C GLN A 19 -2.67 -11.60 0.61
N ILE A 20 -2.50 -11.88 -0.69
CA ILE A 20 -3.52 -12.55 -1.50
C ILE A 20 -3.03 -13.86 -2.15
N GLU A 21 -1.77 -13.97 -2.56
CA GLU A 21 -1.29 -15.09 -3.39
C GLU A 21 -1.26 -16.43 -2.67
N GLY A 22 -0.64 -16.48 -1.48
CA GLY A 22 -0.36 -17.75 -0.81
C GLY A 22 0.74 -18.53 -1.52
N ALA A 23 0.68 -19.87 -1.44
CA ALA A 23 1.64 -20.77 -2.09
C ALA A 23 3.11 -20.33 -1.84
N TRP A 24 3.42 -20.03 -0.58
CA TRP A 24 4.60 -19.25 -0.21
C TRP A 24 5.94 -19.93 -0.53
N ASN A 25 5.94 -21.25 -0.70
CA ASN A 25 7.11 -22.10 -0.96
C ASN A 25 6.95 -22.97 -2.23
N VAL A 26 6.03 -22.59 -3.13
CA VAL A 26 5.79 -23.29 -4.39
C VAL A 26 6.62 -22.68 -5.52
N ASP A 27 7.00 -23.49 -6.50
CA ASP A 27 7.70 -23.07 -7.73
C ASP A 27 8.95 -22.21 -7.48
N GLY A 28 9.70 -22.57 -6.44
CA GLY A 28 10.98 -21.95 -6.11
C GLY A 28 10.88 -20.63 -5.36
N LYS A 29 9.69 -20.19 -4.93
CA LYS A 29 9.55 -18.99 -4.09
C LYS A 29 10.33 -19.14 -2.78
N GLY A 30 11.16 -18.15 -2.47
CA GLY A 30 11.86 -18.05 -1.18
C GLY A 30 10.99 -17.43 -0.07
N PRO A 31 11.34 -17.64 1.21
CA PRO A 31 10.70 -16.94 2.33
C PRO A 31 10.92 -15.43 2.21
N SER A 32 9.84 -14.67 2.28
CA SER A 32 9.85 -13.22 2.39
C SER A 32 9.79 -12.80 3.87
N THR A 33 10.04 -11.53 4.16
CA THR A 33 9.82 -10.95 5.49
C THR A 33 8.40 -11.18 6.00
N ALA A 34 7.39 -11.19 5.12
CA ALA A 34 5.99 -11.45 5.47
C ALA A 34 5.71 -12.91 5.84
N ASP A 35 6.49 -13.86 5.32
CA ASP A 35 6.35 -15.30 5.63
C ASP A 35 6.88 -15.64 7.04
N MET A 36 7.66 -14.74 7.63
CA MET A 36 8.24 -14.87 8.97
C MET A 36 7.39 -14.16 10.05
N VAL A 37 6.12 -13.90 9.76
CA VAL A 37 5.23 -13.11 10.64
C VAL A 37 3.94 -13.83 10.92
N THR A 38 3.64 -14.01 12.20
CA THR A 38 2.45 -14.73 12.64
C THR A 38 1.15 -13.97 12.43
N GLY A 39 0.03 -14.68 12.53
CA GLY A 39 -1.29 -14.07 12.71
C GLY A 39 -1.41 -13.41 14.09
N GLY A 40 -2.24 -12.36 14.16
CA GLY A 40 -2.54 -11.60 15.36
C GLY A 40 -4.02 -11.22 15.45
N THR A 41 -4.34 -10.41 16.45
CA THR A 41 -5.63 -9.73 16.62
C THR A 41 -5.37 -8.28 17.01
N PHE A 42 -6.43 -7.52 17.30
CA PHE A 42 -6.27 -6.17 17.83
C PHE A 42 -5.53 -6.16 19.18
N GLU A 43 -5.79 -7.15 20.04
CA GLU A 43 -5.23 -7.29 21.39
C GLU A 43 -3.88 -8.05 21.39
N ARG A 44 -3.70 -8.99 20.46
CA ARG A 44 -2.48 -9.80 20.36
C ARG A 44 -1.72 -9.45 19.08
N PRO A 45 -0.68 -8.61 19.15
CA PRO A 45 0.03 -8.16 17.96
C PRO A 45 0.66 -9.34 17.21
N ARG A 46 0.80 -9.16 15.89
CA ARG A 46 1.62 -10.06 15.07
C ARG A 46 3.06 -10.00 15.56
N ARG A 47 3.74 -11.14 15.59
CA ARG A 47 5.15 -11.22 15.97
C ARG A 47 6.00 -11.77 14.83
N PHE A 48 7.23 -11.31 14.78
CA PHE A 48 8.26 -11.88 13.93
C PHE A 48 8.77 -13.21 14.51
N THR A 49 9.16 -14.13 13.64
CA THR A 49 9.97 -15.30 13.99
C THR A 49 11.25 -15.37 13.18
N ALA A 50 12.38 -15.58 13.85
CA ALA A 50 13.66 -15.74 13.17
C ALA A 50 13.69 -17.01 12.30
N GLU A 51 12.96 -18.05 12.72
CA GLU A 51 12.78 -19.32 12.04
C GLU A 51 11.30 -19.72 12.03
N LEU A 52 10.89 -20.55 11.07
CA LEU A 52 9.50 -21.02 10.99
C LEU A 52 9.20 -22.03 12.11
N GLN A 53 8.03 -21.89 12.71
CA GLN A 53 7.54 -22.70 13.83
C GLN A 53 6.38 -23.58 13.35
N SER A 54 6.47 -24.90 13.54
CA SER A 54 5.53 -25.89 12.96
C SER A 54 4.06 -25.68 13.35
N ASP A 55 3.80 -25.26 14.59
CA ASP A 55 2.44 -25.13 15.14
C ASP A 55 1.96 -23.67 15.19
N THR A 56 2.55 -22.83 14.34
CA THR A 56 2.24 -21.39 14.29
C THR A 56 1.54 -21.02 13.00
N TYR A 57 0.50 -20.20 13.13
CA TYR A 57 -0.22 -19.67 11.98
C TYR A 57 0.53 -18.48 11.36
N TYR A 58 0.95 -18.63 10.11
CA TYR A 58 1.52 -17.58 9.25
C TYR A 58 0.53 -17.25 8.13
N PRO A 59 -0.25 -16.16 8.27
CA PRO A 59 -1.36 -15.85 7.35
C PRO A 59 -0.97 -15.77 5.86
N SER A 60 0.21 -15.22 5.57
CA SER A 60 0.77 -15.06 4.21
C SER A 60 1.02 -16.39 3.50
N HIS A 61 1.18 -17.50 4.24
CA HIS A 61 1.53 -18.80 3.67
C HIS A 61 0.45 -19.35 2.72
N GLN A 62 -0.81 -19.08 3.06
CA GLN A 62 -1.97 -19.47 2.27
C GLN A 62 -2.73 -18.26 1.74
N ALA A 63 -2.77 -17.15 2.48
CA ALA A 63 -3.46 -15.93 2.09
C ALA A 63 -4.91 -16.22 1.63
N SER A 64 -5.27 -15.77 0.42
CA SER A 64 -6.52 -16.10 -0.26
C SER A 64 -6.34 -17.10 -1.40
N ASP A 65 -5.17 -17.73 -1.49
CA ASP A 65 -4.80 -18.71 -2.51
C ASP A 65 -4.95 -18.20 -3.97
N PHE A 66 -4.74 -16.89 -4.19
CA PHE A 66 -4.78 -16.31 -5.54
C PHE A 66 -3.76 -16.97 -6.48
N TYR A 67 -2.68 -17.56 -5.98
CA TYR A 67 -1.73 -18.31 -6.79
C TYR A 67 -2.40 -19.39 -7.66
N HIS A 68 -3.40 -20.08 -7.12
CA HIS A 68 -4.17 -21.10 -7.85
C HIS A 68 -5.47 -20.56 -8.46
N HIS A 69 -5.98 -19.44 -7.95
CA HIS A 69 -7.30 -18.89 -8.28
C HIS A 69 -7.28 -17.60 -9.13
N TRP A 70 -6.10 -17.12 -9.57
CA TRP A 70 -5.97 -15.85 -10.29
C TRP A 70 -6.87 -15.74 -11.54
N ARG A 71 -7.17 -16.86 -12.22
CA ARG A 71 -8.03 -16.85 -13.42
C ARG A 71 -9.47 -16.48 -13.11
N GLU A 72 -10.04 -17.06 -12.06
CA GLU A 72 -11.40 -16.71 -11.63
C GLU A 72 -11.44 -15.30 -11.02
N ASP A 73 -10.39 -14.93 -10.30
CA ASP A 73 -10.26 -13.61 -9.70
C ASP A 73 -10.21 -12.52 -10.79
N LEU A 74 -9.36 -12.65 -11.81
CA LEU A 74 -9.29 -11.69 -12.93
C LEU A 74 -10.59 -11.64 -13.74
N LYS A 75 -11.28 -12.78 -13.90
CA LYS A 75 -12.59 -12.80 -14.56
C LYS A 75 -13.60 -11.96 -13.79
N LEU A 76 -13.64 -12.09 -12.46
CA LEU A 76 -14.51 -11.27 -11.61
C LEU A 76 -14.18 -9.77 -11.71
N LEU A 77 -12.89 -9.40 -11.71
CA LEU A 77 -12.48 -8.00 -11.88
C LEU A 77 -12.91 -7.44 -13.25
N HIS A 78 -12.79 -8.23 -14.31
CA HIS A 78 -13.29 -7.88 -15.65
C HIS A 78 -14.82 -7.72 -15.67
N GLU A 79 -15.57 -8.62 -15.03
CA GLU A 79 -17.04 -8.54 -14.93
C GLU A 79 -17.51 -7.29 -14.17
N MET A 80 -16.71 -6.79 -13.21
CA MET A 80 -16.94 -5.50 -12.55
C MET A 80 -16.67 -4.30 -13.48
N GLY A 81 -16.03 -4.51 -14.63
CA GLY A 81 -15.69 -3.45 -15.59
C GLY A 81 -14.37 -2.74 -15.29
N TYR A 82 -13.46 -3.35 -14.53
CA TYR A 82 -12.16 -2.75 -14.23
C TYR A 82 -11.42 -2.42 -15.53
N ASN A 83 -10.78 -1.24 -15.57
CA ASN A 83 -9.82 -0.89 -16.62
C ASN A 83 -8.38 -0.84 -16.08
N THR A 84 -8.19 -0.98 -14.77
CA THR A 84 -6.89 -1.16 -14.13
C THR A 84 -6.95 -2.14 -12.97
N TYR A 85 -5.83 -2.77 -12.63
CA TYR A 85 -5.69 -3.59 -11.44
C TYR A 85 -4.30 -3.39 -10.84
N ARG A 86 -4.26 -2.91 -9.60
CA ARG A 86 -3.02 -2.74 -8.85
C ARG A 86 -2.65 -4.02 -8.12
N MET A 87 -1.42 -4.48 -8.31
CA MET A 87 -0.85 -5.63 -7.58
C MET A 87 0.64 -5.42 -7.30
N SER A 88 1.24 -6.25 -6.45
CA SER A 88 2.70 -6.36 -6.36
C SER A 88 3.21 -7.63 -7.05
N ILE A 89 4.48 -7.58 -7.45
CA ILE A 89 5.22 -8.78 -7.81
C ILE A 89 6.02 -9.18 -6.56
N ALA A 90 5.85 -10.40 -6.09
CA ALA A 90 6.61 -10.93 -4.96
C ALA A 90 8.09 -11.05 -5.35
N TRP A 91 8.94 -10.21 -4.76
CA TRP A 91 10.38 -10.22 -5.01
C TRP A 91 10.96 -11.63 -4.80
N SER A 92 10.54 -12.32 -3.73
CA SER A 92 11.02 -13.67 -3.44
C SER A 92 10.50 -14.77 -4.40
N ARG A 93 9.57 -14.48 -5.31
CA ARG A 93 9.25 -15.37 -6.44
C ARG A 93 10.24 -15.22 -7.59
N ILE A 94 10.78 -14.02 -7.80
CA ILE A 94 11.69 -13.74 -8.92
C ILE A 94 13.15 -13.93 -8.50
N TYR A 95 13.53 -13.46 -7.32
CA TYR A 95 14.85 -13.67 -6.72
C TYR A 95 14.64 -14.23 -5.29
N PRO A 96 14.59 -15.57 -5.12
CA PRO A 96 14.27 -16.21 -3.85
C PRO A 96 15.12 -15.78 -2.65
N HIS A 97 16.40 -15.51 -2.87
CA HIS A 97 17.32 -14.96 -1.87
C HIS A 97 17.53 -13.46 -2.04
N GLY A 98 17.16 -12.90 -3.19
CA GLY A 98 17.31 -11.49 -3.54
C GLY A 98 18.67 -11.17 -4.17
N ASP A 99 19.73 -11.89 -3.79
CA ASP A 99 21.07 -11.77 -4.37
C ASP A 99 21.39 -12.84 -5.43
N ASP A 100 20.41 -13.66 -5.83
CA ASP A 100 20.58 -14.71 -6.82
C ASP A 100 21.10 -14.16 -8.17
N GLU A 101 21.98 -14.92 -8.84
CA GLU A 101 22.60 -14.49 -10.11
C GLU A 101 21.57 -14.41 -11.24
N ALA A 102 20.62 -15.34 -11.29
CA ALA A 102 19.58 -15.44 -12.30
C ALA A 102 18.18 -15.44 -11.66
N PRO A 103 17.16 -14.88 -12.34
CA PRO A 103 15.80 -14.93 -11.84
C PRO A 103 15.20 -16.34 -11.93
N ASN A 104 14.23 -16.61 -11.07
CA ASN A 104 13.40 -17.81 -11.14
C ASN A 104 12.35 -17.68 -12.27
N GLN A 105 12.48 -18.53 -13.29
CA GLN A 105 11.63 -18.50 -14.47
C GLN A 105 10.16 -18.81 -14.15
N ALA A 106 9.88 -19.72 -13.21
CA ALA A 106 8.50 -20.06 -12.86
C ALA A 106 7.74 -18.86 -12.26
N GLY A 107 8.43 -18.05 -11.46
CA GLY A 107 7.90 -16.78 -10.97
C GLY A 107 7.62 -15.79 -12.11
N LEU A 108 8.51 -15.68 -13.08
CA LEU A 108 8.29 -14.81 -14.25
C LEU A 108 7.10 -15.25 -15.09
N ASP A 109 6.97 -16.56 -15.33
CA ASP A 109 5.88 -17.14 -16.11
C ASP A 109 4.52 -16.98 -15.41
N PHE A 110 4.50 -17.02 -14.07
CA PHE A 110 3.29 -16.79 -13.28
C PHE A 110 2.73 -15.37 -13.53
N TYR A 111 3.55 -14.34 -13.33
CA TYR A 111 3.10 -12.95 -13.53
C TYR A 111 2.86 -12.62 -15.01
N ARG A 112 3.64 -13.17 -15.94
CA ARG A 112 3.38 -13.03 -17.39
C ARG A 112 1.95 -13.47 -17.73
N LYS A 113 1.52 -14.65 -17.28
CA LYS A 113 0.17 -15.18 -17.54
C LYS A 113 -0.93 -14.27 -16.98
N ILE A 114 -0.69 -13.69 -15.81
CA ILE A 114 -1.61 -12.71 -15.20
C ILE A 114 -1.71 -11.45 -16.06
N PHE A 115 -0.58 -10.86 -16.46
CA PHE A 115 -0.56 -9.62 -17.23
C PHE A 115 -1.12 -9.80 -18.66
N GLU A 116 -0.81 -10.93 -19.31
CA GLU A 116 -1.43 -11.29 -20.61
C GLU A 116 -2.96 -11.42 -20.48
N GLN A 117 -3.45 -11.98 -19.38
CA GLN A 117 -4.89 -12.07 -19.12
C GLN A 117 -5.51 -10.70 -18.81
N CYS A 118 -4.82 -9.83 -18.06
CA CYS A 118 -5.22 -8.46 -17.84
C CYS A 118 -5.35 -7.71 -19.18
N GLN A 119 -4.33 -7.79 -20.04
CA GLN A 119 -4.34 -7.20 -21.37
C GLN A 119 -5.52 -7.73 -22.23
N ALA A 120 -5.77 -9.04 -22.21
CA ALA A 120 -6.90 -9.65 -22.92
C ALA A 120 -8.27 -9.14 -22.43
N TYR A 121 -8.35 -8.69 -21.17
CA TYR A 121 -9.54 -8.08 -20.57
C TYR A 121 -9.57 -6.55 -20.67
N GLY A 122 -8.54 -5.91 -21.25
CA GLY A 122 -8.42 -4.45 -21.29
C GLY A 122 -8.15 -3.81 -19.93
N ILE A 123 -7.53 -4.57 -19.02
CA ILE A 123 -7.13 -4.13 -17.68
C ILE A 123 -5.64 -3.76 -17.71
N GLU A 124 -5.31 -2.50 -17.48
CA GLU A 124 -3.92 -2.04 -17.37
C GLU A 124 -3.37 -2.35 -15.97
N PRO A 125 -2.30 -3.14 -15.82
CA PRO A 125 -1.70 -3.40 -14.52
C PRO A 125 -1.00 -2.16 -13.95
N ILE A 126 -1.20 -1.90 -12.66
CA ILE A 126 -0.35 -0.99 -11.87
C ILE A 126 0.50 -1.85 -10.93
N VAL A 127 1.80 -1.94 -11.17
CA VAL A 127 2.66 -2.89 -10.48
C VAL A 127 3.50 -2.20 -9.42
N THR A 128 3.32 -2.60 -8.16
CA THR A 128 4.20 -2.23 -7.05
C THR A 128 5.37 -3.20 -6.97
N ILE A 129 6.60 -2.71 -7.13
CA ILE A 129 7.80 -3.55 -7.22
C ILE A 129 8.16 -4.13 -5.85
N SER A 130 8.12 -3.33 -4.79
CA SER A 130 8.37 -3.77 -3.41
C SER A 130 7.20 -3.43 -2.49
N HIS A 131 6.49 -4.46 -2.01
CA HIS A 131 5.31 -4.32 -1.14
C HIS A 131 5.41 -5.21 0.11
N TYR A 132 6.19 -4.77 1.10
CA TYR A 132 6.28 -5.41 2.43
C TYR A 132 6.72 -6.88 2.45
N GLU A 133 7.47 -7.30 1.44
CA GLU A 133 7.78 -8.72 1.19
C GLU A 133 9.21 -8.94 0.67
N THR A 134 10.17 -8.17 1.20
CA THR A 134 11.60 -8.33 0.87
C THR A 134 12.04 -9.79 1.13
N PRO A 135 12.87 -10.42 0.28
CA PRO A 135 13.39 -11.75 0.56
C PRO A 135 14.07 -11.79 1.93
N TYR A 136 13.66 -12.70 2.82
CA TYR A 136 14.14 -12.74 4.20
C TYR A 136 15.65 -13.05 4.28
N TYR A 137 16.20 -13.69 3.25
CA TYR A 137 17.64 -13.87 3.12
C TYR A 137 18.41 -12.54 3.10
N LEU A 138 17.86 -11.48 2.47
CA LEU A 138 18.47 -10.15 2.49
C LEU A 138 18.48 -9.56 3.91
N THR A 139 17.43 -9.76 4.69
CA THR A 139 17.39 -9.39 6.10
C THR A 139 18.48 -10.11 6.89
N LYS A 140 18.64 -11.42 6.70
CA LYS A 140 19.62 -12.23 7.45
C LYS A 140 21.07 -11.94 7.08
N LYS A 141 21.38 -11.81 5.79
CA LYS A 141 22.76 -11.71 5.29
C LYS A 141 23.25 -10.28 5.15
N TYR A 142 22.36 -9.35 4.82
CA TYR A 142 22.69 -7.96 4.50
C TYR A 142 21.97 -6.96 5.42
N HIS A 143 21.34 -7.41 6.50
CA HIS A 143 20.58 -6.53 7.41
C HIS A 143 19.51 -5.69 6.67
N GLY A 144 18.94 -6.25 5.59
CA GLY A 144 17.94 -5.59 4.76
C GLY A 144 18.50 -4.32 4.11
N TRP A 145 17.67 -3.28 4.03
CA TRP A 145 18.02 -2.02 3.37
C TRP A 145 19.08 -1.18 4.10
N LEU A 146 19.64 -1.63 5.22
CA LEU A 146 20.82 -0.99 5.82
C LEU A 146 22.09 -1.17 4.98
N ASP A 147 22.19 -2.28 4.25
CA ASP A 147 23.34 -2.51 3.38
C ASP A 147 23.08 -1.93 2.00
N ARG A 148 23.99 -1.04 1.59
CA ARG A 148 23.90 -0.32 0.32
C ARG A 148 23.87 -1.26 -0.90
N ARG A 149 24.44 -2.46 -0.82
CA ARG A 149 24.41 -3.46 -1.90
C ARG A 149 23.01 -3.94 -2.24
N VAL A 150 22.04 -3.78 -1.33
CA VAL A 150 20.64 -4.12 -1.59
C VAL A 150 20.03 -3.23 -2.68
N ILE A 151 20.58 -2.03 -2.90
CA ILE A 151 20.23 -1.18 -4.06
C ILE A 151 20.48 -1.96 -5.37
N ASP A 152 21.66 -2.57 -5.53
CA ASP A 152 22.01 -3.31 -6.75
C ASP A 152 21.13 -4.55 -6.96
N PHE A 153 20.80 -5.26 -5.87
CA PHE A 153 19.88 -6.40 -5.92
C PHE A 153 18.48 -5.99 -6.36
N TYR A 154 17.98 -4.88 -5.81
CA TYR A 154 16.69 -4.31 -6.22
C TYR A 154 16.72 -3.84 -7.68
N LEU A 155 17.80 -3.20 -8.15
CA LEU A 155 17.90 -2.73 -9.53
C LEU A 155 18.04 -3.87 -10.53
N ARG A 156 18.70 -4.97 -10.16
CA ARG A 156 18.70 -6.22 -10.94
C ARG A 156 17.28 -6.76 -11.06
N TYR A 157 16.55 -6.80 -9.94
CA TYR A 157 15.15 -7.19 -9.92
C TYR A 157 14.29 -6.30 -10.84
N CYS A 158 14.36 -4.97 -10.67
CA CYS A 158 13.67 -3.99 -11.52
C CYS A 158 13.98 -4.19 -13.00
N LYS A 159 15.26 -4.34 -13.37
CA LYS A 159 15.69 -4.58 -14.75
C LYS A 159 15.01 -5.81 -15.34
N THR A 160 14.98 -6.91 -14.58
CA THR A 160 14.31 -8.14 -14.98
C THR A 160 12.83 -7.90 -15.21
N LEU A 161 12.14 -7.20 -14.30
CA LEU A 161 10.71 -6.88 -14.45
C LEU A 161 10.44 -6.04 -15.70
N PHE A 162 11.14 -4.91 -15.83
CA PHE A 162 10.95 -3.98 -16.93
C PHE A 162 11.22 -4.64 -18.28
N LEU A 163 12.28 -5.46 -18.41
CA LEU A 163 12.56 -6.15 -19.67
C LEU A 163 11.54 -7.24 -20.01
N ASN A 164 11.06 -7.99 -19.02
CA ASN A 164 10.13 -9.10 -19.26
C ASN A 164 8.69 -8.64 -19.52
N TYR A 165 8.29 -7.50 -18.94
CA TYR A 165 6.90 -7.03 -18.97
C TYR A 165 6.71 -5.69 -19.67
N LYS A 166 7.73 -5.17 -20.38
CA LYS A 166 7.71 -3.87 -21.08
C LYS A 166 6.49 -3.62 -21.99
N ASP A 167 5.92 -4.68 -22.56
CA ASP A 167 4.79 -4.61 -23.51
C ASP A 167 3.44 -4.91 -22.82
N LEU A 168 3.45 -5.16 -21.50
CA LEU A 168 2.31 -5.62 -20.72
C LEU A 168 2.00 -4.72 -19.49
N VAL A 169 2.98 -3.94 -19.02
CA VAL A 169 2.86 -3.10 -17.83
C VAL A 169 3.55 -1.77 -18.07
N HIS A 170 2.81 -0.68 -17.91
CA HIS A 170 3.33 0.68 -18.07
C HIS A 170 3.29 1.51 -16.79
N TYR A 171 2.46 1.13 -15.80
CA TYR A 171 2.39 1.84 -14.51
C TYR A 171 3.13 1.06 -13.42
N TRP A 172 4.13 1.72 -12.83
CA TRP A 172 5.00 1.13 -11.81
C TRP A 172 5.02 1.98 -10.55
N LEU A 173 5.06 1.34 -9.39
CA LEU A 173 5.33 1.96 -8.09
C LEU A 173 6.56 1.31 -7.48
N THR A 174 7.53 2.10 -7.01
CA THR A 174 8.81 1.57 -6.53
C THR A 174 8.69 0.86 -5.18
N PHE A 175 8.34 1.61 -4.13
CA PHE A 175 8.20 1.12 -2.76
C PHE A 175 6.81 1.48 -2.23
N ASN A 176 6.05 0.47 -1.78
CA ASN A 176 4.78 0.69 -1.10
C ASN A 176 4.99 1.50 0.18
N GLU A 177 4.19 2.54 0.37
CA GLU A 177 4.04 3.27 1.64
C GLU A 177 5.40 3.58 2.30
N ILE A 178 6.37 4.04 1.51
CA ILE A 178 7.79 4.13 1.90
C ILE A 178 8.03 4.95 3.19
N ASN A 179 7.11 5.85 3.52
CA ASN A 179 7.10 6.65 4.75
C ASN A 179 6.77 5.87 6.03
N ILE A 180 6.31 4.61 5.97
CA ILE A 180 6.04 3.82 7.19
C ILE A 180 7.30 3.55 8.02
N LEU A 181 8.48 3.62 7.40
CA LEU A 181 9.78 3.53 8.08
C LEU A 181 9.91 4.59 9.18
N ILE A 182 9.34 5.77 8.96
CA ILE A 182 9.45 6.93 9.87
C ILE A 182 8.12 7.29 10.55
N MET A 183 6.98 6.85 10.02
CA MET A 183 5.67 7.08 10.64
C MET A 183 5.28 6.05 11.70
N MET A 184 5.54 4.77 11.41
CA MET A 184 5.05 3.62 12.21
C MET A 184 6.19 2.74 12.71
N ASN A 185 7.43 3.19 12.53
CA ASN A 185 8.64 2.43 12.85
C ASN A 185 8.69 1.08 12.13
N GLY A 186 8.14 1.05 10.91
CA GLY A 186 8.00 -0.15 10.11
C GLY A 186 9.31 -0.59 9.45
N GLY A 187 10.44 -0.50 10.15
CA GLY A 187 11.76 -0.87 9.62
C GLY A 187 11.81 -2.32 9.11
N TYR A 188 11.25 -3.27 9.88
CA TYR A 188 11.15 -4.66 9.44
C TYR A 188 10.21 -4.80 8.22
N VAL A 189 9.02 -4.23 8.30
CA VAL A 189 7.97 -4.39 7.28
C VAL A 189 8.35 -3.71 5.96
N GLY A 190 8.76 -2.44 6.01
CA GLY A 190 9.07 -1.64 4.82
C GLY A 190 10.51 -1.76 4.31
N ALA A 191 11.46 -2.16 5.15
CA ALA A 191 12.88 -2.19 4.80
C ALA A 191 13.60 -3.51 5.16
N GLY A 192 12.88 -4.53 5.62
CA GLY A 192 13.49 -5.82 5.99
C GLY A 192 14.59 -5.67 7.04
N LEU A 193 14.52 -4.63 7.89
CA LEU A 193 15.52 -4.43 8.94
C LEU A 193 15.46 -5.55 9.97
N PRO A 194 16.59 -6.02 10.52
CA PRO A 194 16.59 -7.05 11.53
C PRO A 194 15.71 -6.69 12.73
N LEU A 195 15.02 -7.70 13.25
CA LEU A 195 14.17 -7.60 14.42
C LEU A 195 14.48 -8.78 15.35
N GLU A 196 14.36 -8.58 16.66
CA GLU A 196 14.58 -9.67 17.62
C GLU A 196 13.44 -10.69 17.54
N ASP A 197 13.76 -11.98 17.66
CA ASP A 197 12.77 -13.07 17.62
C ASP A 197 11.65 -12.85 18.65
N GLY A 198 10.40 -13.02 18.22
CA GLY A 198 9.22 -12.79 19.06
C GLY A 198 8.78 -11.34 19.20
N SER A 199 9.53 -10.36 18.68
CA SER A 199 9.13 -8.95 18.73
C SER A 199 7.89 -8.66 17.90
N PRO A 200 7.05 -7.70 18.31
CA PRO A 200 5.97 -7.20 17.46
C PRO A 200 6.54 -6.43 16.27
N LEU A 201 5.78 -6.39 15.17
CA LEU A 201 6.22 -5.72 13.93
C LEU A 201 6.28 -4.20 14.04
N PHE A 202 5.39 -3.64 14.86
CA PHE A 202 5.28 -2.21 15.10
C PHE A 202 5.52 -1.96 16.58
N ASN A 203 6.55 -1.17 16.87
CA ASN A 203 6.91 -0.79 18.24
C ASN A 203 6.45 0.64 18.51
N SER A 204 5.79 0.85 19.66
CA SER A 204 5.36 2.18 20.11
C SER A 204 6.52 3.04 20.64
N ARG A 205 7.64 2.41 21.01
CA ARG A 205 8.87 3.08 21.46
C ARG A 205 10.01 2.78 20.52
N VAL A 206 10.75 3.83 20.15
CA VAL A 206 11.82 3.78 19.16
C VAL A 206 13.07 4.32 19.82
N THR A 207 14.13 3.54 19.77
CA THR A 207 15.46 4.02 20.18
C THR A 207 16.03 4.93 19.09
N ASP A 208 16.94 5.83 19.46
CA ASP A 208 17.63 6.67 18.47
C ASP A 208 18.38 5.84 17.43
N ALA A 209 18.90 4.67 17.82
CA ALA A 209 19.53 3.72 16.91
C ALA A 209 18.54 3.15 15.87
N GLN A 210 17.32 2.77 16.30
CA GLN A 210 16.29 2.32 15.36
C GLN A 210 15.86 3.42 14.40
N ARG A 211 15.71 4.65 14.91
CA ARG A 211 15.39 5.83 14.10
C ARG A 211 16.49 6.09 13.05
N GLN A 212 17.75 6.14 13.48
CA GLN A 212 18.92 6.27 12.61
C GLN A 212 18.92 5.19 11.51
N ASN A 213 18.67 3.94 11.87
CA ASN A 213 18.61 2.83 10.92
C ASN A 213 17.48 2.98 9.90
N CYS A 214 16.29 3.39 10.34
CA CYS A 214 15.18 3.68 9.42
C CYS A 214 15.54 4.79 8.42
N PHE A 215 16.19 5.87 8.87
CA PHE A 215 16.59 6.96 7.97
C PHE A 215 17.71 6.54 7.00
N GLN A 216 18.67 5.71 7.43
CA GLN A 216 19.69 5.17 6.53
C GLN A 216 19.08 4.24 5.47
N ALA A 217 18.19 3.33 5.89
CA ALA A 217 17.49 2.43 4.97
C ALA A 217 16.60 3.21 3.98
N LEU A 218 15.90 4.23 4.47
CA LEU A 218 15.09 5.13 3.65
C LEU A 218 15.93 5.89 2.62
N HIS A 219 17.14 6.33 2.99
CA HIS A 219 18.09 6.93 2.04
C HIS A 219 18.45 5.94 0.90
N HIS A 220 18.76 4.69 1.22
CA HIS A 220 19.03 3.67 0.20
C HIS A 220 17.81 3.37 -0.68
N GLN A 221 16.60 3.32 -0.10
CA GLN A 221 15.36 3.15 -0.88
C GLN A 221 15.09 4.33 -1.80
N PHE A 222 15.40 5.57 -1.41
CA PHE A 222 15.29 6.73 -2.30
C PHE A 222 16.25 6.64 -3.49
N LEU A 223 17.51 6.23 -3.25
CA LEU A 223 18.47 6.01 -4.33
C LEU A 223 18.00 4.92 -5.29
N ALA A 224 17.58 3.78 -4.75
CA ALA A 224 17.04 2.66 -5.52
C ALA A 224 15.78 3.07 -6.32
N SER A 225 14.87 3.85 -5.72
CA SER A 225 13.68 4.38 -6.39
C SER A 225 14.08 5.28 -7.56
N ALA A 226 14.99 6.24 -7.33
CA ALA A 226 15.45 7.17 -8.36
C ALA A 226 16.20 6.47 -9.50
N GLU A 227 16.99 5.45 -9.21
CA GLU A 227 17.67 4.65 -10.24
C GLU A 227 16.70 3.75 -11.01
N ALA A 228 15.67 3.21 -10.34
CA ALA A 228 14.62 2.42 -10.98
C ALA A 228 13.76 3.27 -11.93
N VAL A 229 13.42 4.50 -11.56
CA VAL A 229 12.75 5.47 -12.45
C VAL A 229 13.55 5.66 -13.74
N GLN A 230 14.83 6.03 -13.60
CA GLN A 230 15.70 6.24 -14.77
C GLN A 230 15.87 4.97 -15.61
N LEU A 231 15.91 3.80 -14.97
CA LEU A 231 16.01 2.52 -15.65
C LEU A 231 14.72 2.18 -16.42
N ALA A 232 13.55 2.41 -15.83
CA ALA A 232 12.25 2.19 -16.46
C ALA A 232 12.12 3.02 -17.73
N HIS A 233 12.41 4.33 -17.66
CA HIS A 233 12.33 5.23 -18.82
C HIS A 233 13.33 4.89 -19.92
N ARG A 234 14.54 4.40 -19.56
CA ARG A 234 15.52 3.93 -20.54
C ARG A 234 15.08 2.66 -21.27
N ILE A 235 14.34 1.77 -20.59
CA ILE A 235 13.88 0.51 -21.17
C ILE A 235 12.63 0.72 -22.03
N ASN A 236 11.67 1.50 -21.53
CA ASN A 236 10.49 1.91 -22.27
C ASN A 236 10.09 3.33 -21.85
N ALA A 237 10.04 4.25 -22.81
CA ALA A 237 9.67 5.65 -22.58
C ALA A 237 8.18 5.83 -22.22
N ASP A 238 7.35 4.80 -22.49
CA ASP A 238 5.93 4.79 -22.12
C ASP A 238 5.70 4.42 -20.64
N ASN A 239 6.75 4.01 -19.92
CA ASN A 239 6.64 3.74 -18.49
C ASN A 239 6.33 5.01 -17.69
N TRP A 240 5.35 4.89 -16.81
CA TRP A 240 5.02 5.85 -15.76
C TRP A 240 5.40 5.25 -14.41
N VAL A 241 6.32 5.90 -13.70
CA VAL A 241 6.82 5.44 -12.40
C VAL A 241 6.41 6.42 -11.30
N GLY A 242 5.58 5.95 -10.38
CA GLY A 242 5.07 6.74 -9.27
C GLY A 242 5.74 6.41 -7.94
N CYS A 243 5.70 7.35 -7.00
CA CYS A 243 5.93 7.04 -5.59
C CYS A 243 4.66 6.46 -4.97
N MET A 244 4.77 5.77 -3.83
CA MET A 244 3.62 5.35 -3.03
C MET A 244 3.81 5.80 -1.57
N ILE A 245 2.90 6.63 -1.08
CA ILE A 245 2.93 7.23 0.25
C ILE A 245 1.73 6.75 1.08
N ALA A 246 1.96 6.36 2.34
CA ALA A 246 0.89 6.16 3.30
C ALA A 246 0.29 7.52 3.67
N GLY A 247 -0.83 7.88 3.06
CA GLY A 247 -1.43 9.21 3.24
C GLY A 247 -1.98 9.37 4.65
N SER A 248 -1.48 10.37 5.37
CA SER A 248 -1.86 10.64 6.76
C SER A 248 -2.34 12.06 6.92
N GLN A 249 -3.60 12.30 6.55
CA GLN A 249 -4.22 13.59 6.81
C GLN A 249 -4.31 13.82 8.32
N SER A 250 -3.92 15.02 8.74
CA SER A 250 -3.85 15.37 10.16
C SER A 250 -4.33 16.81 10.38
N TYR A 251 -5.14 17.00 11.43
CA TYR A 251 -5.63 18.30 11.84
C TYR A 251 -5.03 18.73 13.19
N PRO A 252 -4.87 20.03 13.46
CA PRO A 252 -4.70 20.48 14.83
C PRO A 252 -6.00 20.20 15.62
N LEU A 253 -5.89 19.71 16.86
CA LEU A 253 -7.05 19.42 17.72
C LEU A 253 -7.84 20.69 18.03
N THR A 254 -7.13 21.80 18.26
CA THR A 254 -7.69 23.12 18.53
C THR A 254 -7.02 24.19 17.65
N PRO A 255 -7.60 25.40 17.51
CA PRO A 255 -6.93 26.51 16.81
C PRO A 255 -5.75 27.10 17.59
N ASN A 256 -5.35 26.51 18.73
CA ASN A 256 -4.15 26.93 19.46
C ASN A 256 -2.92 26.86 18.54
N PRO A 257 -2.15 27.96 18.38
CA PRO A 257 -0.94 27.95 17.55
C PRO A 257 0.05 26.82 17.87
N ALA A 258 0.09 26.34 19.12
CA ALA A 258 0.92 25.19 19.49
C ALA A 258 0.44 23.89 18.82
N ASP A 259 -0.88 23.63 18.79
CA ASP A 259 -1.47 22.48 18.10
C ASP A 259 -1.24 22.59 16.58
N VAL A 260 -1.39 23.79 16.02
CA VAL A 260 -1.12 24.07 14.61
C VAL A 260 0.33 23.73 14.25
N LEU A 261 1.30 24.17 15.06
CA LEU A 261 2.71 23.90 14.82
C LEU A 261 3.06 22.41 14.95
N VAL A 262 2.52 21.71 15.94
CA VAL A 262 2.72 20.26 16.09
C VAL A 262 2.11 19.51 14.90
N ASN A 263 0.92 19.92 14.45
CA ASN A 263 0.29 19.34 13.27
C ASN A 263 1.11 19.57 12.00
N GLN A 264 1.63 20.79 11.80
CA GLN A 264 2.48 21.10 10.66
C GLN A 264 3.70 20.19 10.61
N ARG A 265 4.42 20.01 11.73
CA ARG A 265 5.59 19.12 11.82
C ARG A 265 5.23 17.65 11.58
N ALA A 266 4.05 17.22 12.04
CA ALA A 266 3.56 15.87 11.76
C ALA A 266 3.28 15.69 10.26
N MET A 267 2.66 16.66 9.58
CA MET A 267 2.44 16.62 8.13
C MET A 267 3.76 16.63 7.34
N GLU A 268 4.73 17.44 7.77
CA GLU A 268 6.08 17.49 7.21
C GLU A 268 6.75 16.11 7.19
N MET A 269 6.74 15.41 8.33
CA MET A 269 7.42 14.11 8.42
C MET A 269 6.59 12.96 7.87
N ASN A 270 5.28 12.96 8.07
CA ASN A 270 4.41 11.85 7.66
C ASN A 270 4.16 11.85 6.15
N ASN A 271 4.02 13.01 5.53
CA ASN A 271 3.59 13.10 4.13
C ASN A 271 4.66 13.74 3.23
N TRP A 272 5.26 14.85 3.67
CA TRP A 272 6.11 15.66 2.79
C TRP A 272 7.53 15.14 2.67
N PHE A 273 8.09 14.50 3.70
CA PHE A 273 9.49 14.08 3.67
C PHE A 273 9.82 13.14 2.51
N CYS A 274 9.09 12.03 2.40
CA CYS A 274 9.30 11.06 1.33
C CYS A 274 8.79 11.55 -0.04
N GLY A 275 7.70 12.31 -0.05
CA GLY A 275 7.17 12.91 -1.27
C GLY A 275 8.11 13.94 -1.88
N ASP A 276 8.69 14.84 -1.07
CA ASP A 276 9.64 15.84 -1.53
C ASP A 276 10.88 15.19 -2.14
N VAL A 277 11.44 14.15 -1.51
CA VAL A 277 12.62 13.46 -2.06
C VAL A 277 12.31 12.84 -3.42
N GLN A 278 11.18 12.15 -3.58
CA GLN A 278 10.86 11.43 -4.81
C GLN A 278 10.32 12.33 -5.92
N VAL A 279 9.57 13.38 -5.60
CA VAL A 279 8.99 14.30 -6.60
C VAL A 279 9.94 15.43 -6.95
N ARG A 280 10.65 16.00 -5.96
CA ARG A 280 11.56 17.14 -6.19
C ARG A 280 13.00 16.69 -6.41
N GLY A 281 13.33 15.44 -6.08
CA GLY A 281 14.68 14.90 -6.22
C GLY A 281 15.66 15.47 -5.19
N ALA A 282 15.16 15.96 -4.05
CA ALA A 282 15.97 16.60 -3.02
C ALA A 282 15.32 16.45 -1.63
N TYR A 283 16.16 16.37 -0.60
CA TYR A 283 15.68 16.43 0.78
C TYR A 283 14.98 17.77 1.07
N PRO A 284 13.84 17.76 1.80
CA PRO A 284 13.11 18.98 2.10
C PRO A 284 13.89 19.90 3.05
N TYR A 285 13.58 21.20 3.04
CA TYR A 285 14.29 22.20 3.85
C TYR A 285 14.28 21.89 5.35
N PHE A 286 13.20 21.28 5.87
CA PHE A 286 13.04 20.95 7.28
C PHE A 286 13.86 19.71 7.71
N ALA A 287 14.33 18.88 6.76
CA ALA A 287 15.06 17.65 7.06
C ALA A 287 16.34 17.91 7.86
N LYS A 288 17.08 18.96 7.50
CA LYS A 288 18.34 19.31 8.19
C LYS A 288 18.11 19.53 9.68
N ARG A 289 17.09 20.33 10.02
CA ARG A 289 16.77 20.62 11.42
C ARG A 289 16.30 19.37 12.15
N TYR A 290 15.43 18.57 11.52
CA TYR A 290 14.97 17.31 12.09
C TYR A 290 16.14 16.35 12.37
N PHE A 291 17.10 16.24 11.46
CA PHE A 291 18.28 15.40 11.65
C PHE A 291 19.20 15.90 12.78
N GLU A 292 19.35 17.21 12.93
CA GLU A 292 20.10 17.80 14.05
C GLU A 292 19.43 17.52 15.39
N ASP A 293 18.11 17.74 15.49
CA ASP A 293 17.33 17.56 16.72
C ASP A 293 17.24 16.09 17.15
N HIS A 294 17.31 15.14 16.22
CA HIS A 294 17.22 13.70 16.48
C HIS A 294 18.56 12.95 16.31
N HIS A 295 19.68 13.68 16.21
CA HIS A 295 21.03 13.11 16.07
C HIS A 295 21.19 12.12 14.90
N ILE A 296 20.44 12.33 13.82
CA ILE A 296 20.50 11.50 12.61
C ILE A 296 21.70 11.92 11.76
N ARG A 297 22.46 10.93 11.30
CA ARG A 297 23.63 11.08 10.42
C ARG A 297 23.55 10.06 9.29
N LEU A 298 23.17 10.53 8.10
CA LEU A 298 23.14 9.67 6.92
C LEU A 298 24.56 9.44 6.41
N HIS A 299 24.91 8.18 6.16
CA HIS A 299 26.02 7.82 5.31
C HIS A 299 25.60 7.99 3.86
N THR A 300 26.21 8.96 3.18
CA THR A 300 25.96 9.28 1.77
C THR A 300 27.28 9.20 1.00
N GLU A 301 27.21 8.81 -0.26
CA GLU A 301 28.35 8.78 -1.17
C GLU A 301 28.29 9.92 -2.19
N ARG A 302 29.44 10.16 -2.84
CA ARG A 302 29.52 11.14 -3.93
C ARG A 302 28.64 10.69 -5.09
N GLY A 303 27.60 11.46 -5.39
CA GLY A 303 26.69 11.21 -6.50
C GLY A 303 25.25 11.01 -6.06
N ASP A 304 25.02 10.65 -4.79
CA ASP A 304 23.68 10.31 -4.27
C ASP A 304 22.65 11.40 -4.52
N LEU A 305 22.99 12.65 -4.20
CA LEU A 305 22.07 13.78 -4.45
C LEU A 305 21.80 14.04 -5.94
N ALA A 306 22.78 13.74 -6.81
CA ALA A 306 22.58 13.84 -8.25
C ALA A 306 21.67 12.72 -8.76
N THR A 307 21.81 11.50 -8.22
CA THR A 307 20.93 10.37 -8.48
C THR A 307 19.49 10.70 -8.12
N LEU A 308 19.25 11.20 -6.90
CA LEU A 308 17.90 11.61 -6.47
C LEU A 308 17.30 12.67 -7.41
N LYS A 309 18.10 13.66 -7.81
CA LYS A 309 17.66 14.73 -8.72
C LYS A 309 17.30 14.21 -10.12
N ALA A 310 17.99 13.19 -10.60
CA ALA A 310 17.80 12.62 -11.92
C ALA A 310 16.60 11.65 -11.99
N GLY A 311 16.24 11.00 -10.88
CA GLY A 311 15.18 10.00 -10.83
C GLY A 311 13.91 10.46 -10.12
N LYS A 312 13.30 11.55 -10.59
CA LYS A 312 12.03 12.04 -10.05
C LYS A 312 10.87 11.23 -10.60
N VAL A 313 9.89 10.92 -9.76
CA VAL A 313 8.69 10.17 -10.17
C VAL A 313 7.78 10.99 -11.08
N ASP A 314 7.01 10.29 -11.91
CA ASP A 314 6.10 10.87 -12.92
C ASP A 314 4.75 11.26 -12.30
N PHE A 315 4.31 10.54 -11.27
CA PHE A 315 3.04 10.79 -10.58
C PHE A 315 3.15 10.48 -9.08
N TYR A 316 2.28 11.11 -8.28
CA TYR A 316 2.19 10.87 -6.84
C TYR A 316 1.05 9.91 -6.54
N SER A 317 1.34 8.74 -5.96
CA SER A 317 0.30 7.84 -5.49
C SER A 317 0.31 7.68 -3.98
N PHE A 318 -0.87 7.41 -3.41
CA PHE A 318 -1.01 7.24 -1.97
C PHE A 318 -2.16 6.33 -1.57
N SER A 319 -2.07 5.79 -0.36
CA SER A 319 -3.19 5.19 0.36
C SER A 319 -3.89 6.23 1.23
N TYR A 320 -5.20 6.11 1.38
CA TYR A 320 -5.97 6.92 2.33
C TYR A 320 -7.05 6.09 2.98
N TYR A 321 -7.15 6.16 4.30
CA TYR A 321 -8.14 5.37 5.03
C TYR A 321 -8.80 6.13 6.17
N SER A 322 -8.05 7.02 6.81
CA SER A 322 -8.43 7.74 8.02
C SER A 322 -7.62 9.04 8.13
N SER A 323 -8.07 9.90 9.03
CA SER A 323 -7.34 11.11 9.45
C SER A 323 -7.17 11.16 10.98
N ASN A 324 -6.20 11.95 11.44
CA ASN A 324 -5.82 12.06 12.85
C ASN A 324 -5.90 13.51 13.34
N THR A 325 -5.78 13.72 14.66
CA THR A 325 -5.55 15.06 15.23
C THR A 325 -4.28 15.13 16.06
N ARG A 326 -3.68 16.33 16.12
CA ARG A 326 -2.47 16.62 16.88
C ARG A 326 -2.71 17.73 17.87
N THR A 327 -2.16 17.58 19.06
CA THR A 327 -2.19 18.60 20.10
C THR A 327 -0.85 18.67 20.81
N ALA A 328 -0.51 19.87 21.29
CA ALA A 328 0.61 20.10 22.19
C ALA A 328 0.24 19.80 23.66
N ASP A 329 -1.03 19.56 23.97
CA ASP A 329 -1.46 19.15 25.30
C ASP A 329 -1.10 17.67 25.55
N PRO A 330 -0.19 17.37 26.51
CA PRO A 330 0.23 16.01 26.78
C PRO A 330 -0.89 15.14 27.36
N THR A 331 -1.95 15.71 27.93
CA THR A 331 -3.06 14.97 28.55
C THR A 331 -4.03 14.38 27.53
N GLU A 332 -4.12 14.99 26.35
CA GLU A 332 -5.01 14.57 25.25
C GLU A 332 -4.26 13.76 24.18
N ALA A 333 -2.92 13.88 24.13
CA ALA A 333 -2.06 13.26 23.13
C ALA A 333 -1.96 11.71 23.20
N GLU A 334 -2.30 11.09 24.34
CA GLU A 334 -2.11 9.64 24.59
C GLU A 334 -3.34 8.76 24.24
N SER A 335 -4.39 9.31 23.63
CA SER A 335 -5.71 8.66 23.54
C SER A 335 -5.97 7.70 22.35
N ALA A 336 -4.96 7.30 21.55
CA ALA A 336 -5.20 6.51 20.34
C ALA A 336 -4.50 5.14 20.25
N GLY A 337 -5.26 4.14 19.80
CA GLY A 337 -4.87 2.74 19.65
C GLY A 337 -4.04 2.43 18.40
N ASN A 338 -3.59 1.17 18.33
CA ASN A 338 -2.42 0.60 17.65
C ASN A 338 -1.92 1.12 16.28
N MET A 339 -2.69 1.89 15.48
CA MET A 339 -2.18 2.49 14.22
C MET A 339 -2.58 3.96 13.99
N THR A 340 -3.36 4.54 14.90
CA THR A 340 -3.78 5.94 14.86
C THR A 340 -2.92 6.66 15.89
N VAL A 341 -1.97 7.49 15.47
CA VAL A 341 -1.15 8.28 16.41
C VAL A 341 -1.76 9.67 16.51
N GLY A 342 -2.18 10.08 17.70
CA GLY A 342 -2.76 11.41 17.96
C GLY A 342 -4.00 11.36 18.83
N ALA A 343 -4.61 12.52 19.07
CA ALA A 343 -5.89 12.57 19.78
C ALA A 343 -7.03 12.08 18.88
N LYS A 344 -8.16 11.67 19.46
CA LYS A 344 -9.37 11.41 18.68
C LYS A 344 -9.96 12.73 18.21
N ASN A 345 -10.30 12.80 16.93
CA ASN A 345 -11.17 13.83 16.40
C ASN A 345 -12.61 13.61 16.94
N PRO A 346 -13.19 14.53 17.72
CA PRO A 346 -14.54 14.37 18.29
C PRO A 346 -15.66 14.46 17.24
N TYR A 347 -15.37 14.90 16.02
CA TYR A 347 -16.34 15.06 14.95
C TYR A 347 -16.43 13.84 14.00
N LEU A 348 -15.53 12.87 14.14
CA LEU A 348 -15.44 11.71 13.24
C LEU A 348 -16.00 10.44 13.89
N LYS A 349 -16.50 9.54 13.04
CA LYS A 349 -16.88 8.17 13.42
C LYS A 349 -15.69 7.24 13.27
N TYR A 350 -15.63 6.18 14.08
CA TYR A 350 -14.53 5.21 14.08
C TYR A 350 -15.06 3.78 13.85
N SER A 351 -14.29 2.98 13.11
CA SER A 351 -14.56 1.55 12.91
C SER A 351 -14.18 0.71 14.13
N GLU A 352 -14.55 -0.58 14.14
CA GLU A 352 -14.15 -1.56 15.17
C GLU A 352 -12.62 -1.65 15.33
N TRP A 353 -11.86 -1.39 14.26
CA TRP A 353 -10.39 -1.35 14.28
C TRP A 353 -9.81 0.04 14.60
N GLY A 354 -10.63 1.00 15.04
CA GLY A 354 -10.19 2.32 15.50
C GLY A 354 -9.82 3.30 14.38
N TRP A 355 -10.24 3.05 13.15
CA TRP A 355 -9.96 3.93 12.01
C TRP A 355 -11.10 4.92 11.82
N SER A 356 -10.77 6.22 11.75
CA SER A 356 -11.76 7.27 11.50
C SER A 356 -12.28 7.20 10.06
N THR A 357 -13.57 7.52 9.87
CA THR A 357 -14.16 7.75 8.54
C THR A 357 -14.16 9.25 8.28
N ASP A 358 -13.34 9.69 7.33
CA ASP A 358 -13.18 11.12 6.99
C ASP A 358 -13.02 11.32 5.46
N PRO A 359 -14.14 11.31 4.70
CA PRO A 359 -14.10 11.62 3.27
C PRO A 359 -13.65 13.06 3.00
N THR A 360 -13.96 14.00 3.90
CA THR A 360 -13.53 15.41 3.74
C THR A 360 -12.01 15.52 3.81
N GLY A 361 -11.37 14.77 4.71
CA GLY A 361 -9.92 14.69 4.80
C GLY A 361 -9.25 14.16 3.54
N LEU A 362 -9.91 13.28 2.77
CA LEU A 362 -9.38 12.84 1.47
C LEU A 362 -9.34 14.00 0.48
N ARG A 363 -10.41 14.78 0.38
CA ARG A 363 -10.44 15.98 -0.49
C ARG A 363 -9.37 17.01 -0.08
N ILE A 364 -9.22 17.26 1.22
CA ILE A 364 -8.19 18.18 1.74
C ILE A 364 -6.80 17.66 1.38
N TYR A 365 -6.52 16.38 1.63
CA TYR A 365 -5.23 15.77 1.35
C TYR A 365 -4.89 15.82 -0.15
N LEU A 366 -5.85 15.51 -1.03
CA LEU A 366 -5.69 15.61 -2.48
C LEU A 366 -5.32 17.03 -2.92
N ASN A 367 -6.01 18.04 -2.41
CA ASN A 367 -5.70 19.44 -2.70
C ASN A 367 -4.31 19.85 -2.20
N GLU A 368 -3.92 19.44 -1.00
CA GLU A 368 -2.59 19.71 -0.42
C GLU A 368 -1.47 19.05 -1.24
N VAL A 369 -1.62 17.76 -1.58
CA VAL A 369 -0.65 17.02 -2.40
C VAL A 369 -0.49 17.69 -3.76
N TYR A 370 -1.61 17.95 -4.45
CA TYR A 370 -1.56 18.52 -5.79
C TYR A 370 -1.04 19.96 -5.78
N GLY A 371 -1.51 20.80 -4.86
CA GLY A 371 -1.02 22.17 -4.69
C GLY A 371 0.47 22.23 -4.35
N ARG A 372 1.01 21.21 -3.68
CA ARG A 372 2.44 21.12 -3.34
C ARG A 372 3.33 20.69 -4.50
N TYR A 373 2.86 19.77 -5.33
CA TYR A 373 3.70 19.06 -6.30
C TYR A 373 3.37 19.37 -7.76
N GLY A 374 2.10 19.64 -8.10
CA GLY A 374 1.66 19.97 -9.46
C GLY A 374 1.90 18.86 -10.48
N ILE A 375 1.92 17.59 -10.04
CA ILE A 375 2.02 16.40 -10.90
C ILE A 375 0.76 15.54 -10.74
N PRO A 376 0.45 14.64 -11.69
CA PRO A 376 -0.71 13.76 -11.59
C PRO A 376 -0.73 12.96 -10.29
N VAL A 377 -1.93 12.72 -9.78
CA VAL A 377 -2.17 12.05 -8.50
C VAL A 377 -2.98 10.77 -8.72
N MET A 378 -2.76 9.74 -7.90
CA MET A 378 -3.57 8.52 -7.92
C MET A 378 -3.87 8.03 -6.50
N VAL A 379 -5.14 7.74 -6.20
CA VAL A 379 -5.52 7.05 -4.96
C VAL A 379 -5.41 5.55 -5.22
N VAL A 380 -4.29 4.97 -4.78
CA VAL A 380 -3.98 3.57 -5.07
C VAL A 380 -4.43 2.60 -3.97
N GLU A 381 -4.99 3.13 -2.89
CA GLU A 381 -5.56 2.39 -1.76
C GLU A 381 -6.59 3.24 -1.03
N ASN A 382 -7.82 2.74 -0.89
CA ASN A 382 -8.85 3.25 0.00
C ASN A 382 -9.82 2.12 0.34
N GLY A 383 -10.32 2.03 1.57
CA GLY A 383 -11.25 0.97 1.90
C GLY A 383 -11.61 0.87 3.37
N LEU A 384 -12.70 0.14 3.63
CA LEU A 384 -13.19 -0.11 4.98
C LEU A 384 -13.01 -1.58 5.34
N GLY A 385 -12.14 -1.82 6.31
CA GLY A 385 -12.02 -3.13 6.95
C GLY A 385 -13.15 -3.33 7.94
N ALA A 386 -14.02 -4.29 7.68
CA ALA A 386 -15.19 -4.61 8.49
C ALA A 386 -15.45 -6.12 8.50
N ARG A 387 -16.27 -6.60 9.44
CA ARG A 387 -16.73 -7.99 9.44
C ARG A 387 -17.88 -8.14 8.44
N ASP A 388 -17.81 -9.16 7.61
CA ASP A 388 -18.93 -9.57 6.78
C ASP A 388 -19.72 -10.70 7.44
N GLU A 389 -21.03 -10.69 7.26
CA GLU A 389 -21.92 -11.80 7.59
C GLU A 389 -22.43 -12.42 6.29
N VAL A 390 -22.31 -13.75 6.20
CA VAL A 390 -22.89 -14.53 5.10
C VAL A 390 -24.30 -14.94 5.51
N THR A 391 -25.30 -14.48 4.78
CA THR A 391 -26.71 -14.83 5.03
C THR A 391 -26.98 -16.30 4.70
N VAL A 392 -28.12 -16.83 5.15
CA VAL A 392 -28.53 -18.23 4.92
C VAL A 392 -28.59 -18.58 3.43
N ASP A 393 -28.93 -17.62 2.57
CA ASP A 393 -28.97 -17.76 1.12
C ASP A 393 -27.62 -17.44 0.43
N GLY A 394 -26.54 -17.28 1.20
CA GLY A 394 -25.17 -17.12 0.68
C GLY A 394 -24.83 -15.72 0.18
N ARG A 395 -25.62 -14.70 0.54
CA ARG A 395 -25.38 -13.29 0.19
C ARG A 395 -24.58 -12.59 1.28
N ILE A 396 -23.89 -11.52 0.89
CA ILE A 396 -23.19 -10.62 1.80
C ILE A 396 -23.71 -9.20 1.52
N ASN A 397 -24.48 -8.65 2.48
CA ASN A 397 -25.07 -7.33 2.38
C ASN A 397 -24.18 -6.30 3.09
N ASP A 398 -23.19 -5.78 2.38
CA ASP A 398 -22.17 -4.89 2.92
C ASP A 398 -22.46 -3.40 2.66
N ASP A 399 -23.66 -2.95 3.04
CA ASP A 399 -24.11 -1.56 2.86
C ASP A 399 -23.21 -0.54 3.56
N TYR A 400 -22.59 -0.92 4.67
CA TYR A 400 -21.60 -0.09 5.36
C TYR A 400 -20.36 0.19 4.50
N ARG A 401 -19.93 -0.76 3.67
CA ARG A 401 -18.77 -0.63 2.78
C ARG A 401 -19.12 0.24 1.58
N ILE A 402 -20.31 0.04 1.01
CA ILE A 402 -20.87 0.91 -0.03
C ILE A 402 -20.94 2.35 0.46
N ALA A 403 -21.49 2.59 1.65
CA ALA A 403 -21.61 3.93 2.23
C ALA A 403 -20.23 4.61 2.37
N TYR A 404 -19.24 3.91 2.94
CA TYR A 404 -17.88 4.44 3.07
C TYR A 404 -17.27 4.80 1.72
N LEU A 405 -17.26 3.87 0.76
CA LEU A 405 -16.61 4.08 -0.54
C LEU A 405 -17.33 5.18 -1.33
N LYS A 406 -18.67 5.23 -1.26
CA LYS A 406 -19.46 6.29 -1.88
C LYS A 406 -19.01 7.66 -1.39
N GLU A 407 -18.98 7.89 -0.07
CA GLU A 407 -18.60 9.18 0.50
C GLU A 407 -17.17 9.61 0.07
N HIS A 408 -16.24 8.67 -0.05
CA HIS A 408 -14.87 8.96 -0.51
C HIS A 408 -14.80 9.22 -2.02
N ILE A 409 -15.58 8.50 -2.84
CA ILE A 409 -15.68 8.78 -4.28
C ILE A 409 -16.28 10.16 -4.54
N GLU A 410 -17.27 10.57 -3.74
CA GLU A 410 -17.83 11.93 -3.79
C GLU A 410 -16.77 13.00 -3.43
N ALA A 411 -15.91 12.73 -2.44
CA ALA A 411 -14.79 13.61 -2.09
C ALA A 411 -13.71 13.68 -3.18
N ILE A 412 -13.41 12.56 -3.83
CA ILE A 412 -12.52 12.46 -4.99
C ILE A 412 -13.08 13.29 -6.15
N HIS A 413 -14.36 13.16 -6.47
CA HIS A 413 -15.00 13.97 -7.50
C HIS A 413 -14.91 15.46 -7.17
N ALA A 414 -15.16 15.83 -5.91
CA ALA A 414 -15.06 17.22 -5.48
C ALA A 414 -13.63 17.77 -5.55
N ALA A 415 -12.60 16.95 -5.32
CA ALA A 415 -11.20 17.34 -5.51
C ALA A 415 -10.86 17.54 -7.00
N ILE A 416 -11.42 16.72 -7.89
CA ILE A 416 -11.30 16.93 -9.35
C ILE A 416 -11.97 18.26 -9.75
N ASP A 417 -13.14 18.56 -9.20
CA ASP A 417 -13.81 19.86 -9.40
C ASP A 417 -12.98 21.04 -8.85
N ASP A 418 -12.15 20.82 -7.82
CA ASP A 418 -11.17 21.80 -7.30
C ASP A 418 -9.96 22.00 -8.24
N GLY A 419 -9.81 21.15 -9.25
CA GLY A 419 -8.72 21.21 -10.24
C GLY A 419 -7.56 20.25 -9.98
N VAL A 420 -7.72 19.28 -9.07
CA VAL A 420 -6.72 18.22 -8.86
C VAL A 420 -6.66 17.29 -10.07
N ASP A 421 -5.46 17.09 -10.62
CA ASP A 421 -5.22 16.11 -11.70
C ASP A 421 -5.16 14.68 -11.14
N LEU A 422 -6.32 14.15 -10.79
CA LEU A 422 -6.48 12.81 -10.23
C LEU A 422 -6.81 11.81 -11.35
N ILE A 423 -5.90 10.87 -11.60
CA ILE A 423 -5.95 9.99 -12.77
C ILE A 423 -6.51 8.59 -12.50
N GLY A 424 -6.66 8.20 -11.23
CA GLY A 424 -7.18 6.87 -10.89
C GLY A 424 -7.55 6.65 -9.43
N TYR A 425 -8.34 5.59 -9.23
CA TYR A 425 -8.85 5.13 -7.94
C TYR A 425 -8.91 3.60 -7.89
N THR A 426 -8.17 3.00 -6.95
CA THR A 426 -8.15 1.54 -6.76
C THR A 426 -8.40 1.17 -5.28
N PRO A 427 -9.66 0.85 -4.89
CA PRO A 427 -9.98 0.39 -3.55
C PRO A 427 -9.14 -0.81 -3.12
N TRP A 428 -8.72 -0.78 -1.86
CA TRP A 428 -7.85 -1.79 -1.26
C TRP A 428 -8.58 -3.10 -1.02
N GLY A 429 -7.87 -4.21 -1.22
CA GLY A 429 -8.33 -5.55 -0.94
C GLY A 429 -9.61 -5.86 -1.69
N CYS A 430 -9.69 -5.48 -2.97
CA CYS A 430 -10.88 -5.61 -3.82
C CYS A 430 -11.43 -7.05 -3.89
N ILE A 431 -10.58 -8.03 -3.62
CA ILE A 431 -10.91 -9.40 -3.26
C ILE A 431 -10.41 -9.60 -1.83
N ASP A 432 -11.22 -10.22 -0.96
CA ASP A 432 -10.83 -10.44 0.43
C ASP A 432 -9.46 -11.09 0.53
N LEU A 433 -8.62 -10.50 1.38
CA LEU A 433 -7.22 -10.85 1.57
C LEU A 433 -6.86 -10.77 3.05
N VAL A 434 -5.68 -11.30 3.40
CA VAL A 434 -5.15 -11.22 4.77
C VAL A 434 -4.81 -9.78 5.10
N SER A 435 -5.34 -9.23 6.20
CA SER A 435 -5.02 -7.86 6.63
C SER A 435 -3.54 -7.68 6.98
N ALA A 436 -2.94 -6.53 6.65
CA ALA A 436 -1.53 -6.27 6.93
C ALA A 436 -1.27 -6.17 8.44
N GLY A 437 -1.98 -5.28 9.14
CA GLY A 437 -1.73 -4.97 10.55
C GLY A 437 -1.97 -6.14 11.51
N THR A 438 -3.05 -6.90 11.31
CA THR A 438 -3.45 -7.98 12.24
C THR A 438 -3.31 -9.39 11.65
N GLY A 439 -3.15 -9.55 10.33
CA GLY A 439 -3.04 -10.88 9.72
C GLY A 439 -4.36 -11.64 9.72
N GLN A 440 -5.49 -10.92 9.67
CA GLN A 440 -6.84 -11.46 9.78
C GLN A 440 -7.55 -11.52 8.43
N MET A 441 -8.24 -12.63 8.16
CA MET A 441 -9.29 -12.74 7.15
C MET A 441 -10.62 -12.14 7.65
N ALA A 442 -10.85 -12.11 8.97
CA ALA A 442 -12.08 -11.54 9.53
C ALA A 442 -12.23 -10.02 9.29
N LYS A 443 -11.12 -9.31 9.04
CA LYS A 443 -11.11 -7.89 8.65
C LYS A 443 -11.19 -7.79 7.12
N ARG A 444 -12.41 -7.81 6.58
CA ARG A 444 -12.68 -7.91 5.14
C ARG A 444 -12.81 -6.55 4.49
N TYR A 445 -12.31 -6.46 3.26
CA TYR A 445 -12.29 -5.23 2.47
C TYR A 445 -12.99 -5.38 1.12
N GLY A 446 -13.07 -6.60 0.58
CA GLY A 446 -13.33 -6.79 -0.83
C GLY A 446 -14.75 -6.57 -1.27
N PHE A 447 -14.88 -6.44 -2.58
CA PHE A 447 -16.12 -6.61 -3.33
C PHE A 447 -16.42 -8.09 -3.55
N VAL A 448 -15.39 -8.93 -3.51
CA VAL A 448 -15.47 -10.38 -3.60
C VAL A 448 -15.10 -10.99 -2.25
N TYR A 449 -16.03 -11.73 -1.67
CA TYR A 449 -15.80 -12.52 -0.46
C TYR A 449 -14.98 -13.77 -0.80
N VAL A 450 -14.01 -14.11 0.05
CA VAL A 450 -13.28 -15.38 -0.02
C VAL A 450 -13.67 -16.24 1.17
N ASP A 451 -14.15 -17.47 0.91
CA ASP A 451 -14.50 -18.45 1.93
C ASP A 451 -13.26 -19.02 2.63
N ARG A 452 -12.73 -18.20 3.54
CA ARG A 452 -11.62 -18.51 4.43
C ARG A 452 -11.78 -17.69 5.72
N ASN A 453 -11.37 -18.24 6.86
CA ASN A 453 -11.40 -17.54 8.14
C ASN A 453 -10.09 -17.65 8.93
N ASP A 454 -10.01 -16.93 10.05
CA ASP A 454 -8.82 -16.87 10.92
C ASP A 454 -8.47 -18.23 11.57
N GLN A 455 -9.42 -19.19 11.61
CA GLN A 455 -9.22 -20.56 12.06
C GLN A 455 -8.83 -21.50 10.91
N GLN A 456 -8.46 -20.98 9.75
CA GLN A 456 -8.04 -21.75 8.58
C GLN A 456 -9.11 -22.74 8.08
N ARG A 457 -10.39 -22.39 8.24
CA ARG A 457 -11.54 -23.12 7.68
C ARG A 457 -12.08 -22.38 6.46
N GLY A 458 -12.79 -23.10 5.60
CA GLY A 458 -13.30 -22.61 4.31
C GLY A 458 -12.50 -23.15 3.13
N ASN A 459 -13.08 -23.09 1.93
CA ASN A 459 -12.55 -23.72 0.72
C ASN A 459 -12.06 -22.73 -0.36
N PHE A 460 -11.84 -21.48 0.01
CA PHE A 460 -11.39 -20.40 -0.88
C PHE A 460 -12.38 -20.03 -2.01
N ARG A 461 -13.64 -20.47 -1.94
CA ARG A 461 -14.64 -20.04 -2.93
C ARG A 461 -14.82 -18.52 -2.91
N ARG A 462 -14.86 -17.92 -4.10
CA ARG A 462 -15.18 -16.50 -4.32
C ARG A 462 -16.68 -16.28 -4.44
N LEU A 463 -17.20 -15.29 -3.73
CA LEU A 463 -18.62 -14.89 -3.77
C LEU A 463 -18.73 -13.37 -3.96
N PRO A 464 -19.36 -12.86 -5.03
CA PRO A 464 -19.66 -11.45 -5.17
C PRO A 464 -20.53 -10.93 -4.01
N LYS A 465 -20.09 -9.86 -3.36
CA LYS A 465 -20.87 -9.15 -2.33
C LYS A 465 -21.85 -8.16 -2.97
N LYS A 466 -22.74 -7.54 -2.20
CA LYS A 466 -23.61 -6.46 -2.71
C LYS A 466 -22.79 -5.32 -3.33
N SER A 467 -21.68 -4.95 -2.69
CA SER A 467 -20.76 -3.92 -3.17
C SER A 467 -20.10 -4.24 -4.52
N PHE A 468 -20.02 -5.50 -4.94
CA PHE A 468 -19.55 -5.90 -6.28
C PHE A 468 -20.40 -5.25 -7.37
N TYR A 469 -21.70 -5.46 -7.29
CA TYR A 469 -22.65 -4.97 -8.29
C TYR A 469 -22.78 -3.45 -8.24
N TRP A 470 -22.71 -2.87 -7.04
CA TRP A 470 -22.65 -1.42 -6.87
C TRP A 470 -21.43 -0.82 -7.56
N TYR A 471 -20.23 -1.34 -7.32
CA TYR A 471 -19.01 -0.77 -7.89
C TYR A 471 -18.95 -1.00 -9.42
N ARG A 472 -19.52 -2.09 -9.94
CA ARG A 472 -19.75 -2.27 -11.38
C ARG A 472 -20.56 -1.12 -11.99
N GLN A 473 -21.67 -0.73 -11.35
CA GLN A 473 -22.48 0.40 -11.77
C GLN A 473 -21.72 1.74 -11.69
N VAL A 474 -20.94 1.94 -10.64
CA VAL A 474 -20.06 3.12 -10.50
C VAL A 474 -19.12 3.21 -11.70
N ILE A 475 -18.44 2.13 -12.05
CA ILE A 475 -17.47 2.14 -13.17
C ILE A 475 -18.17 2.33 -14.52
N GLN A 476 -19.29 1.63 -14.77
CA GLN A 476 -20.06 1.74 -16.01
C GLN A 476 -20.61 3.15 -16.26
N SER A 477 -20.98 3.85 -15.18
CA SER A 477 -21.42 5.25 -15.24
C SER A 477 -20.26 6.25 -15.17
N ASN A 478 -19.01 5.76 -15.12
CA ASN A 478 -17.80 6.54 -14.89
C ASN A 478 -17.96 7.50 -13.69
N GLY A 479 -18.47 6.97 -12.58
CA GLY A 479 -18.74 7.65 -11.32
C GLY A 479 -19.97 8.58 -11.29
N ALA A 480 -20.74 8.68 -12.38
CA ALA A 480 -21.94 9.51 -12.42
C ALA A 480 -23.10 8.93 -11.60
N ASP A 481 -23.15 7.61 -11.41
CA ASP A 481 -24.17 6.91 -10.63
C ASP A 481 -23.56 6.21 -9.40
N LEU A 482 -23.73 6.85 -8.24
CA LEU A 482 -23.36 6.31 -6.93
C LEU A 482 -24.60 5.89 -6.11
N SER A 483 -25.74 5.64 -6.76
CA SER A 483 -26.95 5.17 -6.08
C SER A 483 -26.71 3.79 -5.45
N SER A 484 -27.19 3.60 -4.22
CA SER A 484 -27.09 2.34 -3.48
C SER A 484 -28.45 1.61 -3.39
N THR A 485 -29.47 2.15 -4.05
CA THR A 485 -30.82 1.57 -4.14
C THR A 485 -31.01 0.92 -5.50
N ASN A 486 -31.77 -0.18 -5.56
CA ASN A 486 -32.08 -0.91 -6.80
C ASN A 486 -30.85 -1.39 -7.61
N ILE A 487 -29.76 -1.73 -6.93
CA ILE A 487 -28.55 -2.29 -7.56
C ILE A 487 -28.92 -3.58 -8.31
N ASN A 488 -28.62 -3.64 -9.61
CA ASN A 488 -28.83 -4.85 -10.40
C ASN A 488 -27.81 -5.92 -10.02
N THR A 489 -28.25 -6.99 -9.38
CA THR A 489 -27.40 -8.09 -8.92
C THR A 489 -27.29 -9.25 -9.92
N THR A 490 -27.62 -9.01 -11.20
CA THR A 490 -27.52 -10.01 -12.27
C THR A 490 -26.20 -9.81 -13.01
N LEU A 491 -25.42 -10.89 -13.18
CA LEU A 491 -24.12 -10.84 -13.89
C LEU A 491 -24.29 -10.67 -15.39
#